data_AF-A0A523TRN2-F1
#
_entry.id   AF-A0A523TRN2-F1
#
_cell.length_a   1.000
_cell.length_b   1.000
_cell.length_c   1.000
_cell.angle_alpha   90.00
_cell.angle_beta   90.00
_cell.angle_gamma   90.00
#
_symmetry.space_group_name_H-M   'P 1'
#
loop_
_entity.id
_entity.type
_entity.pdbx_description
1 polymer ?
#
loop_
_entity_poly.entity_id
_entity_poly.type
_entity_poly.pdbx_seq_one_letter_code
_entity_poly.pdbx_strand_id
1 'polypeptide(L)'
;MTENITLDENSNCIYQILKKENNISSKRILDLAVTPEFEAICTGCVSGDAFLRAVKKLEKYGYVKSSLGKGGYRWQLLITK
;
A
#
# COMPACT_ATOMS: atom_id res chain seq x y z
N MET A 1 0.21 20.51 11.06
CA MET A 1 -0.47 20.55 9.74
C MET A 1 -0.86 19.12 9.41
N THR A 2 -2.08 18.72 9.76
CA THR A 2 -2.62 17.40 9.43
C THR A 2 -3.36 17.56 8.11
N GLU A 3 -2.67 17.30 6.99
CA GLU A 3 -3.34 17.23 5.69
C GLU A 3 -4.27 16.02 5.71
N ASN A 4 -5.59 16.26 5.69
CA ASN A 4 -6.58 15.25 5.36
C ASN A 4 -6.46 14.92 3.87
N ILE A 5 -5.44 14.12 3.53
CA ILE A 5 -5.25 13.65 2.15
C ILE A 5 -6.35 12.61 1.89
N THR A 6 -7.25 12.93 0.97
CA THR A 6 -8.17 11.93 0.42
C THR A 6 -7.34 10.95 -0.39
N LEU A 7 -7.04 9.79 0.19
CA LEU A 7 -6.40 8.69 -0.53
C LEU A 7 -7.39 8.21 -1.61
N ASP A 8 -6.90 8.06 -2.85
CA ASP A 8 -7.66 7.35 -3.87
C ASP A 8 -7.84 5.88 -3.48
N GLU A 9 -8.79 5.18 -4.10
CA GLU A 9 -9.18 3.81 -3.75
C GLU A 9 -7.97 2.87 -3.64
N ASN A 10 -7.03 2.94 -4.59
CA ASN A 10 -5.84 2.10 -4.60
C ASN A 10 -4.86 2.46 -3.48
N SER A 11 -4.60 3.75 -3.24
CA SER A 11 -3.80 4.18 -2.10
C SER A 11 -4.43 3.80 -0.75
N ASN A 12 -5.76 3.90 -0.63
CA ASN A 12 -6.47 3.49 0.58
C ASN A 12 -6.40 1.96 0.78
N CYS A 13 -6.64 1.17 -0.27
CA CYS A 13 -6.46 -0.27 -0.28
C CYS A 13 -5.09 -0.70 0.27
N ILE A 14 -4.00 -0.16 -0.31
CA ILE A 14 -2.64 -0.49 0.11
C ILE A 14 -2.39 -0.05 1.56
N TYR A 15 -2.89 1.12 1.95
CA TYR A 15 -2.78 1.60 3.32
C TYR A 15 -3.46 0.66 4.32
N GLN A 16 -4.69 0.20 4.03
CA GLN A 16 -5.41 -0.75 4.90
C GLN A 16 -4.68 -2.11 4.99
N ILE A 17 -4.17 -2.61 3.87
CA ILE A 17 -3.36 -3.84 3.86
C ILE A 17 -2.12 -3.69 4.73
N LEU A 18 -1.37 -2.60 4.60
CA LEU A 18 -0.15 -2.35 5.39
C LEU A 18 -0.43 -2.04 6.86
N LYS A 19 -1.64 -1.56 7.18
CA LYS A 19 -2.13 -1.40 8.54
C LYS A 19 -2.40 -2.77 9.20
N LYS A 20 -2.90 -3.74 8.42
CA LYS A 20 -3.11 -5.12 8.88
C LYS A 20 -1.81 -5.91 8.97
N GLU A 21 -1.01 -5.91 7.91
CA GLU A 21 0.24 -6.66 7.81
C GLU A 21 1.37 -5.72 7.36
N ASN A 22 2.18 -5.30 8.34
CA ASN A 22 3.22 -4.29 8.10
C ASN A 22 4.54 -4.92 7.61
N ASN A 23 5.37 -4.14 6.93
CA ASN A 23 6.69 -4.52 6.41
C ASN A 23 6.62 -5.78 5.52
N ILE A 24 5.83 -5.74 4.45
CA ILE A 24 5.59 -6.85 3.53
C ILE A 24 6.02 -6.54 2.10
N SER A 25 6.23 -7.56 1.28
CA SER A 25 6.65 -7.39 -0.12
C SER A 25 5.50 -6.92 -1.01
N SER A 26 5.82 -6.32 -2.16
CA SER A 26 4.80 -5.99 -3.18
C SER A 26 3.93 -7.20 -3.55
N LYS A 27 4.55 -8.38 -3.68
CA LYS A 27 3.83 -9.63 -3.97
C LYS A 27 2.79 -9.94 -2.89
N ARG A 28 3.17 -9.85 -1.61
CA ARG A 28 2.24 -10.12 -0.50
C ARG A 28 1.09 -9.13 -0.46
N ILE A 29 1.32 -7.87 -0.81
CA ILE A 29 0.26 -6.87 -0.91
C ILE A 29 -0.73 -7.24 -2.02
N LEU A 30 -0.24 -7.63 -3.19
CA LEU A 30 -1.08 -8.08 -4.30
C LEU A 30 -1.87 -9.35 -3.96
N ASP A 31 -1.24 -10.31 -3.27
CA ASP A 31 -1.90 -11.52 -2.79
C ASP A 31 -3.04 -11.20 -1.81
N LEU A 32 -2.86 -10.19 -0.94
CA LEU A 32 -3.90 -9.74 -0.01
C LEU A 32 -5.00 -8.92 -0.70
N ALA A 33 -4.66 -8.12 -1.71
CA ALA A 33 -5.60 -7.26 -2.44
C ALA A 33 -6.72 -8.03 -3.16
N VAL A 34 -6.49 -9.31 -3.48
CA VAL A 34 -7.47 -10.20 -4.13
C VAL A 34 -8.27 -11.06 -3.14
N THR A 35 -8.06 -10.89 -1.84
CA THR A 35 -8.83 -11.63 -0.82
C THR A 35 -10.19 -10.99 -0.57
N PRO A 36 -11.20 -11.75 -0.11
CA PRO A 36 -12.54 -11.21 0.19
C PRO A 36 -12.55 -10.02 1.16
N GLU A 37 -11.52 -9.91 2.00
CA GLU A 37 -11.37 -8.82 2.96
C GLU A 37 -11.05 -7.48 2.29
N PHE A 38 -10.33 -7.50 1.17
CA PHE A 38 -9.79 -6.31 0.52
C PHE A 38 -10.29 -6.10 -0.91
N GLU A 39 -10.88 -7.13 -1.54
CA GLU A 39 -11.33 -7.06 -2.94
C GLU A 39 -12.34 -5.93 -3.18
N ALA A 40 -13.17 -5.61 -2.18
CA ALA A 40 -14.18 -4.56 -2.27
C ALA A 40 -13.58 -3.14 -2.27
N ILE A 41 -12.38 -2.95 -1.70
CA ILE A 41 -11.69 -1.66 -1.65
C ILE A 41 -10.53 -1.55 -2.66
N CYS A 42 -10.02 -2.69 -3.14
CA CYS A 42 -8.89 -2.77 -4.07
C CYS A 42 -9.37 -2.85 -5.53
N THR A 43 -10.30 -1.98 -5.92
CA THR A 43 -10.85 -1.85 -7.28
C THR A 43 -9.78 -1.37 -8.27
N GLY A 44 -9.00 -2.31 -8.82
CA GLY A 44 -7.98 -2.05 -9.85
C GLY A 44 -6.53 -2.10 -9.38
N CYS A 45 -6.29 -2.36 -8.09
CA CYS A 45 -4.94 -2.49 -7.52
C CYS A 45 -4.19 -3.76 -7.98
N VAL A 46 -4.88 -4.64 -8.70
CA VAL A 46 -4.39 -5.92 -9.24
C VAL A 46 -3.39 -5.74 -10.38
N SER A 47 -3.33 -4.55 -11.01
CA SER A 47 -2.33 -4.25 -12.02
C SER A 47 -1.05 -3.70 -11.40
N GLY A 48 0.11 -4.22 -11.82
CA GLY A 48 1.42 -3.82 -11.29
C GLY A 48 1.69 -2.31 -11.40
N ASP A 49 1.24 -1.67 -12.48
CA ASP A 49 1.36 -0.21 -12.69
C ASP A 49 0.47 0.60 -11.74
N ALA A 50 -0.77 0.19 -11.50
CA ALA A 50 -1.65 0.88 -10.55
C ALA A 50 -1.10 0.78 -9.13
N PHE A 51 -0.63 -0.41 -8.74
CA PHE A 51 0.04 -0.63 -7.46
C PHE A 51 1.27 0.26 -7.30
N LEU A 52 2.17 0.29 -8.29
CA LEU A 52 3.40 1.09 -8.24
C LEU A 52 3.10 2.59 -8.11
N ARG A 53 2.12 3.11 -8.85
CA ARG A 53 1.69 4.51 -8.74
C ARG A 53 1.13 4.82 -7.35
N ALA A 54 0.24 3.98 -6.84
CA ALA A 54 -0.40 4.17 -5.54
C ALA A 54 0.60 4.10 -4.37
N VAL A 55 1.52 3.13 -4.40
CA VAL A 55 2.52 2.98 -3.33
C VAL A 55 3.58 4.09 -3.37
N LYS A 56 3.97 4.54 -4.57
CA LYS A 56 4.87 5.69 -4.71
C LYS A 56 4.23 6.99 -4.25
N LYS A 57 2.92 7.14 -4.45
CA LYS A 57 2.14 8.26 -3.92
C LYS A 57 2.17 8.24 -2.38
N LEU A 58 1.87 7.10 -1.75
CA LEU A 58 1.95 6.94 -0.29
C LEU A 58 3.36 7.22 0.25
N GLU A 59 4.40 6.79 -0.46
CA GLU A 59 5.80 7.03 -0.08
C GLU A 59 6.15 8.52 -0.17
N LYS A 60 5.72 9.20 -1.23
CA LYS A 60 5.91 10.64 -1.41
C LYS A 60 5.25 11.46 -0.28
N TYR A 61 4.09 11.02 0.20
CA TYR A 61 3.38 11.67 1.30
C TYR A 61 3.85 11.20 2.70
N GLY A 62 4.85 10.31 2.78
CA GLY A 62 5.40 9.87 4.05
C GLY A 62 4.52 8.89 4.84
N TYR A 63 3.51 8.28 4.21
CA TYR A 63 2.69 7.24 4.85
C TYR A 63 3.38 5.89 4.86
N VAL A 64 4.21 5.60 3.85
CA VAL A 64 4.94 4.33 3.74
C VAL A 64 6.40 4.58 3.43
N LYS A 65 7.26 3.61 3.74
CA LYS A 65 8.66 3.59 3.38
C LYS A 65 8.97 2.30 2.64
N SER A 66 9.72 2.41 1.54
CA SER A 66 10.31 1.25 0.89
C SER A 66 11.67 0.89 1.50
N SER A 67 11.95 -0.41 1.57
CA SER A 67 13.30 -0.93 1.83
C SER A 67 13.59 -2.09 0.88
N LEU A 68 14.84 -2.23 0.48
CA LEU A 68 15.27 -3.37 -0.33
C LEU A 68 15.51 -4.57 0.59
N GLY A 69 14.79 -5.65 0.37
CA GLY A 69 14.94 -6.90 1.13
C GLY A 69 15.16 -8.11 0.22
N LYS A 70 15.31 -9.29 0.82
CA LYS A 70 15.31 -10.55 0.07
C LYS A 70 13.96 -10.69 -0.67
N GLY A 71 14.02 -10.79 -2.00
CA GLY A 71 12.83 -10.92 -2.85
C GLY A 71 12.22 -9.60 -3.34
N GLY A 72 12.93 -8.46 -3.19
CA GLY A 72 12.53 -7.17 -3.77
C GLY A 72 12.17 -6.10 -2.74
N TYR A 73 11.37 -5.12 -3.15
CA TYR A 73 10.92 -4.05 -2.28
C TYR A 73 9.97 -4.56 -1.19
N ARG A 74 10.22 -4.13 0.03
CA ARG A 74 9.32 -4.26 1.17
C ARG A 74 8.76 -2.90 1.52
N TRP A 75 7.48 -2.86 1.85
CA TRP A 75 6.72 -1.66 2.15
C TRP A 75 6.32 -1.69 3.61
N GLN A 76 6.67 -0.64 4.32
CA GLN A 76 6.36 -0.48 5.73
C GLN A 76 5.50 0.76 5.91
N LEU A 77 4.40 0.64 6.64
CA LEU A 77 3.60 1.76 7.11
C LEU A 77 4.41 2.55 8.14
N LEU A 78 4.56 3.84 7.91
CA LEU A 78 5.06 4.79 8.88
C LEU A 78 3.86 5.23 9.72
N ILE A 79 3.88 4.92 11.01
CA ILE A 79 2.85 5.41 11.94
C ILE A 79 3.01 6.93 11.98
N THR A 80 2.09 7.63 11.33
CA THR A 80 1.94 9.07 11.46
C THR A 80 1.48 9.33 12.90
N LYS A 81 2.32 10.00 13.69
CA LYS A 81 1.98 10.49 15.03
C LYS A 81 0.92 11.58 14.95
#